data_AF-A0A8H7UK61-F1
#
_entry.id   AF-A0A8H7UK61-F1
#
_cell.length_a   1.000
_cell.length_b   1.000
_cell.length_c   1.000
_cell.angle_alpha   90.00
_cell.angle_beta   90.00
_cell.angle_gamma   90.00
#
_symmetry.space_group_name_H-M   'P 1'
#
loop_
_entity.id
_entity.type
_entity.pdbx_description
1 polymer ?
#
loop_
_entity_poly.entity_id
_entity_poly.type
_entity_poly.pdbx_seq_one_letter_code
_entity_poly.pdbx_strand_id
1 'polypeptide(L)'
;MSVPNAQGDSLPLSINSATDIESPIPRFVEVVRYFASGWHIQPKGAKKPYNPVLGEIFRSRYAFNDGSKGIYLAEQVSHHPPISAYFFANPQKGITIQGDLRPKGKFLGNSAATLLHGSTDIVMLSRDETYRITFPNVYAKGVL
;
A
#
# COMPACT_ATOMS: atom_id res chain seq x y z
N MET A 1 -12.54 -10.23 -12.16
CA MET A 1 -12.69 -10.82 -10.82
C MET A 1 -12.95 -9.66 -9.86
N SER A 2 -14.20 -9.44 -9.45
CA SER A 2 -14.56 -8.41 -8.48
C SER A 2 -14.03 -8.82 -7.11
N VAL A 3 -13.21 -7.97 -6.50
CA VAL A 3 -12.82 -8.15 -5.09
C VAL A 3 -14.11 -8.01 -4.27
N PRO A 4 -14.45 -8.95 -3.37
CA PRO A 4 -15.66 -8.85 -2.56
C PRO A 4 -15.65 -7.54 -1.78
N ASN A 5 -16.83 -6.91 -1.65
CA ASN A 5 -17.06 -5.85 -0.68
C ASN A 5 -16.75 -6.40 0.72
N ALA A 6 -15.55 -6.16 1.23
CA ALA A 6 -15.21 -6.45 2.61
C ALA A 6 -15.86 -5.37 3.48
N GLN A 7 -17.14 -5.54 3.86
CA GLN A 7 -17.72 -4.74 4.93
C GLN A 7 -17.36 -5.37 6.28
N GLY A 8 -16.61 -4.64 7.12
CA GLY A 8 -16.27 -5.01 8.50
C GLY A 8 -15.00 -4.33 9.02
N ASP A 9 -14.77 -4.37 10.34
CA ASP A 9 -13.64 -3.79 11.09
C ASP A 9 -12.22 -4.31 10.70
N SER A 10 -12.12 -5.02 9.58
CA SER A 10 -10.91 -5.65 9.03
C SER A 10 -10.32 -4.92 7.81
N LEU A 11 -10.96 -3.83 7.37
CA LEU A 11 -10.43 -2.97 6.31
C LEU A 11 -9.47 -1.93 6.89
N PRO A 12 -8.43 -1.53 6.12
CA PRO A 12 -7.62 -0.41 6.52
C PRO A 12 -8.48 0.85 6.49
N LEU A 13 -8.14 1.81 7.35
CA LEU A 13 -8.81 3.10 7.34
C LEU A 13 -8.65 3.74 5.95
N SER A 14 -9.60 4.57 5.54
CA SER A 14 -9.50 5.28 4.28
C SER A 14 -8.67 6.56 4.47
N ILE A 15 -7.76 6.83 3.54
CA ILE A 15 -7.02 8.10 3.50
C ILE A 15 -7.90 9.29 3.10
N ASN A 16 -9.09 9.03 2.54
CA ASN A 16 -9.98 10.06 1.99
C ASN A 16 -10.39 11.13 3.01
N SER A 17 -10.50 10.80 4.30
CA SER A 17 -10.87 11.77 5.33
C SER A 17 -9.79 12.81 5.61
N ALA A 18 -8.54 12.50 5.29
CA ALA A 18 -7.41 13.39 5.56
C ALA A 18 -7.48 14.68 4.73
N THR A 19 -8.16 14.69 3.58
CA THR A 19 -8.33 15.88 2.73
C THR A 19 -9.18 16.96 3.38
N ASP A 20 -10.11 16.53 4.24
CA ASP A 20 -11.13 17.36 4.86
C ASP A 20 -10.61 17.99 6.18
N ILE A 21 -9.39 17.63 6.59
CA ILE A 21 -8.72 18.17 7.79
C ILE A 21 -7.90 19.39 7.39
N GLU A 22 -8.22 20.57 7.93
CA GLU A 22 -7.51 21.82 7.61
C GLU A 22 -6.14 21.96 8.29
N SER A 23 -6.04 21.58 9.57
CA SER A 23 -4.79 21.73 10.33
C SER A 23 -3.78 20.65 9.91
N PRO A 24 -2.51 21.02 9.63
CA PRO A 24 -1.50 20.10 9.12
C PRO A 24 -1.14 18.97 10.09
N ILE A 25 -1.15 19.23 11.41
CA ILE A 25 -0.76 18.22 12.40
C ILE A 25 -1.81 17.09 12.51
N PRO A 26 -3.10 17.36 12.74
CA PRO A 26 -4.11 16.30 12.71
C PRO A 26 -4.17 15.55 11.38
N ARG A 27 -3.95 16.25 10.25
CA ARG A 27 -3.89 15.64 8.92
C ARG A 27 -2.72 14.67 8.78
N PHE A 28 -1.54 15.06 9.25
CA PHE A 28 -0.37 14.18 9.30
C PHE A 28 -0.63 12.93 10.15
N VAL A 29 -1.30 13.07 11.31
CA VAL A 29 -1.70 11.93 12.14
C VAL A 29 -2.64 11.00 11.39
N GLU A 30 -3.57 11.53 10.58
CA GLU A 30 -4.45 10.71 9.72
C GLU A 30 -3.67 9.92 8.68
N VAL A 31 -2.67 10.54 8.04
CA VAL A 31 -1.77 9.86 7.07
C VAL A 31 -1.02 8.71 7.74
N VAL A 32 -0.49 8.94 8.94
CA VAL A 32 0.21 7.89 9.72
C VAL A 32 -0.75 6.77 10.09
N ARG A 33 -1.97 7.11 10.56
CA ARG A 33 -2.97 6.13 10.95
C ARG A 33 -3.42 5.28 9.77
N TYR A 34 -3.66 5.90 8.62
CA TYR A 34 -3.93 5.22 7.35
C TYR A 34 -2.86 4.19 7.04
N PHE A 35 -1.60 4.61 6.98
CA PHE A 35 -0.48 3.73 6.62
C PHE A 35 -0.31 2.58 7.62
N ALA A 36 -0.39 2.85 8.93
CA ALA A 36 -0.25 1.84 9.97
C ALA A 36 -1.40 0.81 9.94
N SER A 37 -2.62 1.24 9.58
CA SER A 37 -3.80 0.38 9.59
C SER A 37 -3.74 -0.78 8.58
N GLY A 38 -2.92 -0.70 7.52
CA GLY A 38 -2.81 -1.77 6.52
C GLY A 38 -2.04 -3.01 6.96
N TRP A 39 -1.16 -2.91 7.97
CA TRP A 39 -0.19 -3.97 8.28
C TRP A 39 -0.76 -5.19 9.01
N HIS A 40 -1.94 -5.07 9.62
CA HIS A 40 -2.61 -6.20 10.26
C HIS A 40 -3.33 -7.12 9.26
N ILE A 41 -3.50 -6.66 8.01
CA ILE A 41 -4.17 -7.40 6.95
C ILE A 41 -3.16 -8.35 6.31
N GLN A 42 -3.05 -9.53 6.90
CA GLN A 42 -2.13 -10.57 6.44
C GLN A 42 -2.82 -11.94 6.46
N PRO A 43 -2.43 -12.86 5.56
CA PRO A 43 -2.92 -14.22 5.61
C PRO A 43 -2.57 -14.89 6.94
N LYS A 44 -3.45 -15.78 7.43
CA LYS A 44 -3.11 -16.63 8.57
C LYS A 44 -1.94 -17.56 8.19
N GLY A 45 -0.92 -17.57 9.05
CA GLY A 45 0.30 -18.37 8.88
C GLY A 45 1.37 -17.69 8.00
N ALA A 46 2.54 -18.32 7.90
CA ALA A 46 3.68 -17.81 7.14
C ALA A 46 3.50 -18.05 5.63
N LYS A 47 2.67 -17.22 4.99
CA LYS A 47 2.43 -17.27 3.53
C LYS A 47 3.04 -16.06 2.84
N LYS A 48 3.78 -16.32 1.76
CA LYS A 48 4.33 -15.27 0.88
C LYS A 48 3.44 -15.13 -0.37
N PRO A 49 3.20 -13.91 -0.88
CA PRO A 49 2.56 -13.74 -2.19
C PRO A 49 3.39 -14.38 -3.32
N TYR A 50 2.73 -14.70 -4.43
CA TYR A 50 3.42 -15.09 -5.66
C TYR A 50 4.32 -13.95 -6.14
N ASN A 51 5.46 -14.31 -6.74
CA ASN A 51 6.35 -13.35 -7.38
C ASN A 51 5.80 -13.05 -8.79
N PRO A 52 5.36 -11.82 -9.10
CA PRO A 52 4.74 -11.53 -10.40
C PRO A 52 5.72 -11.72 -11.57
N VAL A 53 5.20 -12.07 -12.73
CA VAL A 53 5.99 -12.13 -13.97
C VAL A 53 6.21 -10.73 -14.55
N LEU A 54 7.26 -10.52 -15.34
CA LEU A 54 7.52 -9.23 -15.97
C LEU A 54 6.33 -8.79 -16.85
N GLY A 55 5.86 -7.56 -16.65
CA GLY A 55 4.70 -7.00 -17.35
C GLY A 55 3.34 -7.49 -16.82
N GLU A 56 3.31 -8.27 -15.73
CA GLU A 56 2.04 -8.62 -15.07
C GLU A 56 1.36 -7.37 -14.53
N ILE A 57 0.06 -7.22 -14.82
CA ILE A 57 -0.73 -6.05 -14.43
C ILE A 57 -1.90 -6.48 -13.55
N PHE A 58 -2.05 -5.80 -12.41
CA PHE A 58 -3.24 -5.90 -11.55
C PHE A 58 -4.02 -4.59 -11.57
N ARG A 59 -5.35 -4.68 -11.67
CA ARG A 59 -6.26 -3.52 -11.66
C ARG A 59 -7.43 -3.81 -10.75
N SER A 60 -7.79 -2.84 -9.91
CA SER A 60 -9.00 -2.89 -9.12
C SER A 60 -9.67 -1.53 -9.01
N ARG A 61 -10.94 -1.55 -8.57
CA ARG A 61 -11.71 -0.36 -8.25
C ARG A 61 -12.35 -0.56 -6.89
N TYR A 62 -12.52 0.52 -6.15
CA TYR A 62 -13.14 0.51 -4.83
C TYR A 62 -14.21 1.60 -4.76
N ALA A 63 -15.38 1.26 -4.23
CA ALA A 63 -16.45 2.22 -3.95
C ALA A 63 -16.47 2.50 -2.45
N PHE A 64 -16.32 3.76 -2.08
CA PHE A 64 -16.32 4.20 -0.69
C PHE A 64 -17.74 4.55 -0.20
N ASN A 65 -17.93 4.54 1.11
CA ASN A 65 -19.23 4.84 1.73
C ASN A 65 -19.71 6.28 1.48
N ASP A 66 -18.78 7.20 1.20
CA ASP A 66 -19.06 8.58 0.81
C ASP A 66 -19.45 8.73 -0.67
N GLY A 67 -19.58 7.61 -1.41
CA GLY A 67 -19.90 7.58 -2.83
C GLY A 67 -18.71 7.84 -3.77
N SER A 68 -17.54 8.19 -3.23
CA SER A 68 -16.32 8.37 -4.03
C SER A 68 -15.79 7.02 -4.54
N LYS A 69 -14.95 7.06 -5.58
CA LYS A 69 -14.44 5.85 -6.24
C LYS A 69 -12.93 5.92 -6.40
N GLY A 70 -12.26 4.90 -5.88
CA GLY A 70 -10.83 4.69 -6.05
C GLY A 70 -10.54 3.74 -7.21
N ILE A 71 -9.44 3.99 -7.93
CA ILE A 71 -8.90 3.09 -8.94
C ILE A 71 -7.47 2.75 -8.54
N TYR A 72 -7.12 1.47 -8.57
CA TYR A 72 -5.77 0.96 -8.32
C TYR A 72 -5.23 0.25 -9.57
N LEU A 73 -3.97 0.51 -9.88
CA LEU A 73 -3.20 -0.12 -10.95
C LEU A 73 -1.83 -0.51 -10.37
N ALA A 74 -1.37 -1.72 -10.65
CA ALA A 74 0.01 -2.11 -10.39
C ALA A 74 0.56 -2.90 -11.57
N GLU A 75 1.87 -2.78 -11.78
CA GLU A 75 2.60 -3.50 -12.81
C GLU A 75 3.95 -3.98 -12.29
N GLN A 76 4.33 -5.20 -12.65
CA GLN A 76 5.68 -5.69 -12.45
C GLN A 76 6.61 -5.14 -13.53
N VAL A 77 7.29 -4.03 -13.24
CA VAL A 77 8.13 -3.30 -14.21
C VAL A 77 9.54 -3.84 -14.34
N SER A 78 9.99 -4.69 -13.40
CA SER A 78 11.28 -5.38 -13.49
C SER A 78 11.24 -6.73 -12.77
N HIS A 79 11.96 -7.73 -13.29
CA HIS A 79 12.06 -9.07 -12.67
C HIS A 79 13.42 -9.31 -12.01
N HIS A 80 14.50 -8.75 -12.55
CA HIS A 80 15.86 -8.87 -12.03
C HIS A 80 16.56 -7.51 -12.00
N PRO A 81 16.51 -6.76 -10.87
CA PRO A 81 15.83 -7.10 -9.61
C PRO A 81 14.29 -6.95 -9.69
N PRO A 82 13.52 -7.61 -8.80
CA PRO A 82 12.06 -7.48 -8.80
C PRO A 82 11.62 -6.08 -8.36
N ILE A 83 10.82 -5.41 -9.18
CA ILE A 83 10.22 -4.10 -8.90
C ILE A 83 8.77 -4.12 -9.36
N SER A 84 7.85 -3.81 -8.45
CA SER A 84 6.44 -3.58 -8.77
C SER A 84 6.13 -2.10 -8.57
N ALA A 85 5.69 -1.42 -9.61
CA ALA A 85 5.19 -0.05 -9.53
C ALA A 85 3.67 -0.08 -9.33
N TYR A 86 3.12 0.88 -8.60
CA TYR A 86 1.69 0.99 -8.41
C TYR A 86 1.22 2.43 -8.32
N PHE A 87 -0.05 2.61 -8.67
CA PHE A 87 -0.75 3.88 -8.67
C PHE A 87 -2.18 3.68 -8.17
N PHE A 88 -2.61 4.56 -7.29
CA PHE A 88 -3.99 4.70 -6.85
C PHE A 88 -4.44 6.13 -7.07
N ALA A 89 -5.70 6.31 -7.47
CA ALA A 89 -6.33 7.62 -7.50
C ALA A 89 -7.76 7.57 -7.00
N ASN A 90 -8.16 8.58 -6.24
CA ASN A 90 -9.54 8.95 -5.96
C ASN A 90 -9.76 10.40 -6.43
N PRO A 91 -10.17 10.61 -7.70
CA PRO A 91 -10.32 11.95 -8.27
C PRO A 91 -11.32 12.83 -7.52
N GLN A 92 -12.42 12.26 -7.01
CA GLN A 92 -13.45 13.00 -6.26
C GLN A 92 -12.93 13.55 -4.93
N LYS A 93 -11.89 12.93 -4.36
CA LYS A 93 -11.22 13.39 -3.15
C LYS A 93 -9.90 14.11 -3.43
N GLY A 94 -9.48 14.22 -4.69
CA GLY A 94 -8.21 14.86 -5.06
C GLY A 94 -6.98 14.15 -4.45
N ILE A 95 -7.03 12.83 -4.28
CA ILE A 95 -5.92 12.03 -3.74
C ILE A 95 -5.33 11.14 -4.83
N THR A 96 -4.00 11.11 -4.89
CA THR A 96 -3.26 10.06 -5.60
C THR A 96 -2.22 9.42 -4.68
N ILE A 97 -1.98 8.13 -4.85
CA ILE A 97 -0.90 7.41 -4.20
C ILE A 97 -0.07 6.75 -5.28
N GLN A 98 1.23 6.98 -5.30
CA GLN A 98 2.14 6.38 -6.26
C GLN A 98 3.38 5.86 -5.55
N GLY A 99 3.92 4.75 -6.04
CA GLY A 99 5.10 4.19 -5.42
C GLY A 99 5.59 2.95 -6.13
N ASP A 100 6.65 2.41 -5.55
CA ASP A 100 7.22 1.16 -5.99
C ASP A 100 7.67 0.32 -4.80
N LEU A 101 7.64 -1.00 -4.98
CA LEU A 101 8.12 -1.97 -4.01
C LEU A 101 9.26 -2.78 -4.64
N ARG A 102 10.40 -2.83 -3.95
CA ARG A 102 11.60 -3.57 -4.40
C ARG A 102 12.00 -4.59 -3.32
N PRO A 103 11.30 -5.73 -3.22
CA PRO A 103 11.57 -6.72 -2.18
C PRO A 103 12.91 -7.42 -2.42
N LYS A 104 13.77 -7.47 -1.41
CA LYS A 104 15.04 -8.20 -1.42
C LYS A 104 15.06 -9.26 -0.33
N GLY A 105 15.03 -10.53 -0.73
CA GLY A 105 15.15 -11.66 0.20
C GLY A 105 16.56 -11.79 0.78
N LYS A 106 16.66 -12.11 2.07
CA LYS A 106 17.90 -12.50 2.76
C LYS A 106 17.65 -13.68 3.69
N PHE A 107 18.53 -14.67 3.64
CA PHE A 107 18.61 -15.73 4.65
C PHE A 107 19.62 -15.32 5.72
N LEU A 108 19.24 -15.46 6.99
CA LEU A 108 19.97 -14.95 8.16
C LEU A 108 20.19 -16.05 9.23
N GLY A 109 20.30 -17.32 8.80
CA GLY A 109 20.39 -18.46 9.72
C GLY A 109 19.00 -18.92 10.14
N ASN A 110 18.67 -18.94 11.44
CA ASN A 110 17.31 -19.29 11.90
C ASN A 110 16.27 -18.16 11.65
N SER A 111 16.48 -17.36 10.62
CA SER A 111 15.57 -16.30 10.21
C SER A 111 15.67 -16.06 8.70
N ALA A 112 14.56 -15.67 8.10
CA ALA A 112 14.49 -15.14 6.74
C ALA A 112 13.93 -13.73 6.78
N ALA A 113 14.49 -12.83 5.96
CA ALA A 113 14.06 -11.45 5.87
C ALA A 113 13.66 -11.08 4.44
N THR A 114 12.64 -10.25 4.32
CA THR A 114 12.35 -9.50 3.10
C THR A 114 12.62 -8.03 3.41
N LEU A 115 13.71 -7.51 2.84
CA LEU A 115 14.01 -6.09 2.92
C LEU A 115 13.12 -5.35 1.92
N LEU A 116 12.27 -4.44 2.39
CA LEU A 116 11.32 -3.72 1.56
C LEU A 116 11.90 -2.35 1.22
N HIS A 117 12.60 -2.29 0.08
CA HIS A 117 13.02 -1.02 -0.50
C HIS A 117 11.90 -0.40 -1.35
N GLY A 118 12.07 0.86 -1.70
CA GLY A 118 11.06 1.67 -2.38
C GLY A 118 10.38 2.64 -1.40
N SER A 119 9.41 3.37 -1.91
CA SER A 119 8.62 4.33 -1.14
C SER A 119 7.26 4.53 -1.79
N THR A 120 6.34 5.06 -1.00
CA THR A 120 5.04 5.52 -1.47
C THR A 120 4.89 7.01 -1.19
N ASP A 121 4.36 7.72 -2.16
CA ASP A 121 4.00 9.12 -2.07
C ASP A 121 2.48 9.23 -2.09
N ILE A 122 1.92 9.83 -1.04
CA ILE A 122 0.51 10.22 -0.97
C ILE A 122 0.45 11.71 -1.29
N VAL A 123 -0.23 12.06 -2.38
CA VAL A 123 -0.35 13.43 -2.88
C VAL A 123 -1.79 13.90 -2.69
N MET A 124 -1.95 15.05 -2.03
CA MET A 124 -3.21 15.77 -1.86
C MET A 124 -3.25 16.95 -2.82
N LEU A 125 -3.96 16.80 -3.93
CA LEU A 125 -3.93 17.72 -5.07
C LEU A 125 -4.48 19.12 -4.72
N SER A 126 -5.45 19.19 -3.80
CA SER A 126 -6.05 20.47 -3.38
C SER A 126 -5.13 21.34 -2.52
N ARG A 127 -4.05 20.76 -1.97
CA ARG A 127 -3.14 21.44 -1.04
C ARG A 127 -1.70 21.52 -1.52
N ASP A 128 -1.39 20.91 -2.66
CA ASP A 128 0.00 20.74 -3.13
C ASP A 128 0.90 20.07 -2.07
N GLU A 129 0.34 19.13 -1.30
CA GLU A 129 1.02 18.43 -0.21
C GLU A 129 1.37 17.00 -0.62
N THR A 130 2.61 16.58 -0.32
CA THR A 130 3.10 15.22 -0.57
C THR A 130 3.67 14.60 0.72
N TYR A 131 3.17 13.42 1.07
CA TYR A 131 3.67 12.61 2.18
C TYR A 131 4.41 11.40 1.64
N ARG A 132 5.72 11.35 1.86
CA ARG A 132 6.58 10.23 1.45
C ARG A 132 6.80 9.25 2.59
N ILE A 133 6.55 7.97 2.34
CA ILE A 133 6.61 6.91 3.34
C ILE A 133 7.48 5.76 2.81
N THR A 134 8.41 5.29 3.64
CA THR A 134 9.21 4.08 3.39
C THR A 134 8.62 2.87 4.10
N PHE A 135 8.99 1.67 3.66
CA PHE A 135 8.45 0.43 4.22
C PHE A 135 9.33 -0.18 5.33
N PRO A 136 8.72 -0.79 6.36
CA PRO A 136 9.44 -1.63 7.30
C PRO A 136 9.92 -2.92 6.65
N ASN A 137 11.03 -3.49 7.14
CA ASN A 137 11.47 -4.82 6.72
C ASN A 137 10.62 -5.91 7.41
N VAL A 138 10.38 -7.01 6.71
CA VAL A 138 9.60 -8.15 7.22
C VAL A 138 10.54 -9.30 7.56
N TYR A 139 10.36 -9.91 8.74
CA TYR A 139 11.19 -11.01 9.23
C TYR A 139 10.32 -12.21 9.61
N ALA A 140 10.74 -13.39 9.18
CA ALA A 140 10.28 -14.67 9.68
C ALA A 140 11.39 -15.29 10.53
N LYS A 141 11.09 -15.65 11.78
CA LYS A 141 12.03 -16.29 12.72
C LYS A 141 11.61 -17.75 12.96
N GLY A 142 12.55 -18.61 13.33
CA GLY A 142 12.24 -20.03 13.59
C GLY A 142 11.93 -20.80 12.31
N VAL A 143 12.70 -20.56 11.25
CA VAL A 143 12.51 -21.18 9.93
C VAL A 143 13.22 -22.53 9.80
N LEU A 144 14.05 -22.90 10.78
CA LEU A 144 14.78 -24.16 10.90
C LEU A 144 14.51 -24.80 12.27
#